data_AF-A0A7S0TMJ3-F1
#
_entry.id   AF-A0A7S0TMJ3-F1
#
_cell.length_a   1.000
_cell.length_b   1.000
_cell.length_c   1.000
_cell.angle_alpha   90.00
_cell.angle_beta   90.00
_cell.angle_gamma   90.00
#
_symmetry.space_group_name_H-M   'P 1'
#
loop_
_entity.id
_entity.type
_entity.pdbx_description
1 polymer ?
#
loop_
_entity_poly.entity_id
_entity_poly.type
_entity_poly.pdbx_seq_one_letter_code
_entity_poly.pdbx_strand_id
1 'polypeptide(L)'
;SRGFLSADWPASEYESLHDSPPHRRVVFFGDSDVSHWDTSRAFPKALNCGIGGTTMSQVRSFTPRMLEKYRPKVVILVAGENDLAEGTPPSTVFENFRHICDLVTAAAG
;
A
#
# COMPACT_ATOMS: atom_id res chain seq x y z
N SER A 1 -0.44 18.52 15.49
CA SER A 1 -1.53 18.28 14.53
C SER A 1 -1.08 18.71 13.13
N ARG A 2 -0.58 17.77 12.32
CA ARG A 2 -0.47 17.97 10.87
C ARG A 2 -1.53 17.09 10.24
N GLY A 3 -2.64 17.72 9.86
CA GLY A 3 -3.71 17.05 9.13
C GLY A 3 -3.19 16.67 7.75
N PHE A 4 -2.92 15.39 7.55
CA PHE A 4 -2.89 14.80 6.22
C PHE A 4 -4.36 14.61 5.83
N LEU A 5 -4.91 15.58 5.10
CA LEU A 5 -6.27 15.50 4.58
C LEU A 5 -6.39 14.27 3.67
N SER A 6 -7.57 13.65 3.75
CA SER A 6 -8.06 12.65 2.84
C SER A 6 -7.81 13.02 1.37
N ALA A 7 -7.40 12.02 0.57
CA ALA A 7 -7.57 11.89 -0.88
C ALA A 7 -6.32 11.96 -1.77
N ASP A 8 -5.22 12.57 -1.35
CA ASP A 8 -4.07 12.70 -2.24
C ASP A 8 -2.94 11.72 -1.89
N TRP A 9 -2.93 10.59 -2.61
CA TRP A 9 -1.73 9.77 -2.80
C TRP A 9 -0.60 10.70 -3.31
N PRO A 10 0.51 10.87 -2.57
CA PRO A 10 1.53 11.86 -2.93
C PRO A 10 2.13 11.52 -4.30
N ALA A 11 1.88 12.39 -5.29
CA ALA A 11 2.29 12.21 -6.68
C ALA A 11 3.83 12.14 -6.86
N SER A 12 4.60 12.66 -5.90
CA SER A 12 6.06 12.64 -5.97
C SER A 12 6.69 11.25 -5.79
N GLU A 13 5.96 10.28 -5.26
CA GLU A 13 6.41 8.87 -5.22
C GLU A 13 6.04 8.09 -6.50
N TYR A 14 5.43 8.76 -7.49
CA TYR A 14 4.82 8.14 -8.68
C TYR A 14 5.74 8.13 -9.92
N GLU A 15 6.71 9.04 -10.01
CA GLU A 15 7.44 9.30 -11.27
C GLU A 15 8.32 8.13 -11.74
N SER A 16 8.80 7.27 -10.85
CA SER A 16 9.64 6.12 -11.22
C SER A 16 8.88 4.89 -11.76
N LEU A 17 7.53 4.91 -11.75
CA LEU A 17 6.70 3.75 -12.08
C LEU A 17 5.97 3.82 -13.43
N HIS A 18 6.04 4.96 -14.13
CA HIS A 18 5.27 5.19 -15.38
C HIS A 18 5.69 4.33 -16.57
N ASP A 19 6.89 3.76 -16.55
CA ASP A 19 7.42 2.90 -17.64
C ASP A 19 7.33 1.40 -17.35
N SER A 20 6.62 1.00 -16.29
CA SER A 20 6.54 -0.41 -15.92
C SER A 20 5.55 -1.17 -16.81
N PRO A 21 5.99 -2.16 -17.61
CA PRO A 21 5.10 -2.88 -18.50
C PRO A 21 3.99 -3.61 -17.70
N PRO A 22 2.86 -3.97 -18.35
CA PRO A 22 1.70 -4.64 -17.74
C PRO A 22 1.98 -6.04 -17.14
N HIS A 23 3.25 -6.40 -16.99
CA HIS A 23 3.74 -7.69 -16.49
C HIS A 23 4.19 -7.65 -15.03
N ARG A 24 4.18 -6.50 -14.35
CA ARG A 24 4.51 -6.42 -12.92
C ARG A 24 3.31 -6.86 -12.08
N ARG A 25 3.29 -8.16 -11.72
CA ARG A 25 2.14 -8.81 -11.04
C ARG A 25 2.24 -8.82 -9.52
N VAL A 26 3.34 -8.32 -8.96
CA VAL A 26 3.58 -8.25 -7.51
C VAL A 26 3.68 -6.79 -7.11
N VAL A 27 2.85 -6.37 -6.18
CA VAL A 27 2.92 -5.03 -5.56
C VAL A 27 3.27 -5.20 -4.09
N PHE A 28 4.35 -4.58 -3.64
CA PHE A 28 4.62 -4.34 -2.23
C PHE A 28 3.92 -3.03 -1.82
N PHE A 29 3.15 -3.06 -0.76
CA PHE A 29 2.24 -1.98 -0.39
C PHE A 29 2.24 -1.75 1.11
N GLY A 30 2.13 -0.50 1.55
CA GLY A 30 2.03 -0.17 2.96
C GLY A 30 2.90 1.01 3.35
N ASP A 31 3.59 0.92 4.48
CA ASP A 31 4.23 2.06 5.12
C ASP A 31 5.74 2.23 4.77
N SER A 32 6.49 2.88 5.65
CA SER A 32 7.92 3.13 5.51
C SER A 32 8.77 1.86 5.43
N ASP A 33 8.33 0.74 6.01
CA ASP A 33 9.04 -0.53 5.87
C ASP A 33 9.11 -0.95 4.40
N VAL A 34 8.00 -0.73 3.69
CA VAL A 34 7.93 -0.99 2.25
C VAL A 34 8.69 0.09 1.49
N SER A 35 8.46 1.38 1.76
CA SER A 35 9.06 2.46 0.95
C SER A 35 10.59 2.47 0.99
N HIS A 36 11.19 2.09 2.12
CA HIS A 36 12.64 2.02 2.27
C HIS A 36 13.26 0.71 1.76
N TRP A 37 12.46 -0.32 1.49
CA TRP A 37 12.98 -1.58 0.97
C TRP A 37 13.27 -1.48 -0.54
N ASP A 38 14.53 -1.72 -0.92
CA ASP A 38 14.89 -2.04 -2.30
C ASP A 38 14.35 -3.42 -2.72
N THR A 39 13.04 -3.48 -2.94
CA THR A 39 12.31 -4.66 -3.39
C THR A 39 12.75 -5.10 -4.78
N SER A 40 13.26 -4.19 -5.62
CA SER A 40 13.72 -4.49 -6.97
C SER A 40 14.93 -5.43 -6.98
N ARG A 41 15.81 -5.32 -5.98
CA ARG A 41 16.97 -6.19 -5.84
C ARG A 41 16.61 -7.66 -5.58
N ALA A 42 15.58 -7.91 -4.76
CA ALA A 42 15.11 -9.25 -4.43
C ALA A 42 14.02 -9.75 -5.41
N PHE A 43 13.20 -8.83 -5.91
CA PHE A 43 12.05 -9.07 -6.78
C PHE A 43 12.06 -8.08 -7.96
N PRO A 44 12.88 -8.30 -9.00
CA PRO A 44 13.11 -7.34 -10.09
C PRO A 44 11.89 -6.88 -10.88
N LYS A 45 10.77 -7.61 -10.78
CA LYS A 45 9.51 -7.30 -11.46
C LYS A 45 8.42 -6.80 -10.52
N ALA A 46 8.75 -6.55 -9.26
CA ALA A 46 7.79 -6.02 -8.30
C ALA A 46 7.64 -4.50 -8.44
N LEU A 47 6.53 -4.00 -7.94
CA LEU A 47 6.27 -2.58 -7.74
C LEU A 47 6.39 -2.29 -6.25
N ASN A 48 7.16 -1.27 -5.90
CA ASN A 48 7.16 -0.71 -4.57
C ASN A 48 6.12 0.42 -4.51
N CYS A 49 5.11 0.27 -3.67
CA CYS A 49 4.05 1.25 -3.43
C CYS A 49 3.95 1.55 -1.93
N GLY A 50 5.07 1.56 -1.21
CA GLY A 50 5.12 1.99 0.19
C GLY A 50 5.09 3.50 0.30
N ILE A 51 4.31 4.05 1.23
CA ILE A 51 4.28 5.47 1.58
C ILE A 51 4.64 5.62 3.05
N GLY A 52 5.70 6.38 3.33
CA GLY A 52 6.20 6.57 4.69
C GLY A 52 5.15 7.14 5.65
N GLY A 53 5.08 6.56 6.87
CA GLY A 53 4.20 7.03 7.94
C GLY A 53 2.71 6.75 7.75
N THR A 54 2.34 5.90 6.79
CA THR A 54 0.92 5.56 6.59
C THR A 54 0.39 4.59 7.65
N THR A 55 -0.86 4.80 8.04
CA THR A 55 -1.65 3.90 8.88
C THR A 55 -2.47 2.92 8.02
N MET A 56 -2.96 1.82 8.60
CA MET A 56 -3.84 0.86 7.94
C MET A 56 -5.11 1.52 7.37
N SER A 57 -5.64 2.54 8.05
CA SER A 57 -6.78 3.31 7.54
C SER A 57 -6.46 4.07 6.26
N GLN A 58 -5.26 4.67 6.19
CA GLN A 58 -4.78 5.36 4.98
C GLN A 58 -4.48 4.37 3.86
N VAL A 59 -3.75 3.29 4.14
CA VAL A 59 -3.48 2.20 3.19
C VAL A 59 -4.78 1.63 2.60
N ARG A 60 -5.80 1.42 3.44
CA ARG A 60 -7.14 1.02 2.98
C ARG A 60 -7.75 2.03 2.02
N SER A 61 -7.67 3.32 2.31
CA SER A 61 -8.22 4.36 1.43
C SER A 61 -7.53 4.42 0.07
N PHE A 62 -6.25 4.04 0.01
CA PHE A 62 -5.47 3.99 -1.23
C PHE A 62 -5.62 2.70 -2.04
N THR A 63 -6.08 1.61 -1.40
CA THR A 63 -6.16 0.27 -1.98
C THR A 63 -6.93 0.23 -3.32
N PRO A 64 -8.13 0.85 -3.47
CA PRO A 64 -8.87 0.80 -4.73
C PRO A 64 -8.09 1.39 -5.92
N ARG A 65 -7.42 2.53 -5.71
CA ARG A 65 -6.63 3.20 -6.75
C ARG A 65 -5.39 2.39 -7.15
N MET A 66 -4.74 1.76 -6.17
CA MET A 66 -3.61 0.84 -6.42
C MET A 66 -4.06 -0.36 -7.27
N LEU A 67 -5.20 -0.97 -6.93
CA LEU A 67 -5.77 -2.11 -7.66
C LEU A 67 -6.16 -1.73 -9.10
N GLU A 68 -6.85 -0.60 -9.28
CA GLU A 68 -7.28 -0.13 -10.60
C GLU A 68 -6.08 0.11 -11.53
N LYS A 69 -5.05 0.79 -11.01
CA LYS A 69 -3.88 1.16 -11.80
C LYS A 69 -3.01 -0.03 -12.16
N TYR A 70 -2.68 -0.87 -11.18
CA TYR A 70 -1.63 -1.88 -11.34
C TYR A 70 -2.15 -3.29 -11.57
N ARG A 71 -3.41 -3.56 -11.25
CA ARG A 71 -4.07 -4.87 -11.41
C ARG A 71 -3.15 -6.03 -10.95
N PRO A 72 -2.65 -5.99 -9.70
CA PRO A 72 -1.70 -6.98 -9.21
C PRO A 72 -2.32 -8.37 -9.16
N LYS A 73 -1.50 -9.42 -9.29
CA LYS A 73 -1.89 -10.79 -8.91
C LYS A 73 -1.51 -11.15 -7.49
N VAL A 74 -0.52 -10.46 -6.93
CA VAL A 74 -0.02 -10.64 -5.57
C VAL A 74 0.18 -9.27 -4.97
N VAL A 75 -0.35 -9.08 -3.76
CA VAL A 75 -0.10 -7.90 -2.93
C VAL A 75 0.64 -8.37 -1.68
N ILE A 76 1.80 -7.78 -1.42
CA ILE A 76 2.56 -7.96 -0.18
C ILE A 76 2.32 -6.71 0.65
N LEU A 77 1.50 -6.84 1.68
CA LEU A 77 1.08 -5.74 2.54
C LEU A 77 1.89 -5.73 3.84
N VAL A 78 2.53 -4.61 4.15
CA VAL A 78 3.21 -4.37 5.44
C VAL A 78 2.81 -2.99 5.95
N ALA A 79 1.98 -2.96 6.98
CA ALA A 79 1.54 -1.73 7.65
C ALA A 79 0.98 -2.04 9.05
N GLY A 80 0.72 -1.01 9.84
CA GLY A 80 0.01 -1.11 11.12
C GLY A 80 0.84 -0.74 12.34
N GLU A 81 2.17 -0.67 12.22
CA GLU A 81 3.03 -0.20 13.31
C GLU A 81 2.70 1.27 13.67
N ASN A 82 2.51 2.12 12.66
CA ASN A 82 2.12 3.52 12.86
C ASN A 82 0.80 3.65 13.61
N ASP A 83 -0.21 2.83 13.28
CA ASP A 83 -1.50 2.83 13.99
C ASP A 83 -1.31 2.53 15.48
N LEU A 84 -0.50 1.52 15.80
CA LEU A 84 -0.23 1.12 17.18
C LEU A 84 0.57 2.17 17.94
N ALA A 85 1.55 2.79 17.30
CA ALA A 85 2.33 3.89 17.87
C ALA A 85 1.46 5.12 18.17
N GLU A 86 0.42 5.36 17.37
CA GLU A 86 -0.57 6.43 17.57
C GLU A 86 -1.67 6.06 18.59
N GLY A 87 -1.68 4.83 19.11
CA GLY A 87 -2.65 4.37 20.10
C GLY A 87 -3.98 3.86 19.51
N THR A 88 -4.01 3.56 18.22
CA THR A 88 -5.17 2.92 17.58
C THR A 88 -5.39 1.52 18.18
N PRO A 89 -6.62 1.15 18.57
CA PRO A 89 -6.90 -0.18 19.09
C PRO A 89 -6.51 -1.28 18.09
N PRO A 90 -5.83 -2.37 18.51
CA PRO A 90 -5.46 -3.46 17.62
C PRO A 90 -6.64 -4.08 16.84
N SER A 91 -7.84 -4.08 17.44
CA SER A 91 -9.07 -4.52 16.76
C SER A 91 -9.39 -3.66 15.54
N THR A 92 -9.23 -2.34 15.64
CA THR A 92 -9.46 -1.40 14.54
C THR A 92 -8.39 -1.54 13.45
N VAL A 93 -7.13 -1.78 13.83
CA VAL A 93 -6.05 -2.09 12.88
C VAL A 93 -6.38 -3.37 12.09
N PHE A 94 -6.82 -4.41 12.79
CA PHE A 94 -7.20 -5.69 12.19
C PHE A 94 -8.44 -5.58 11.28
N GLU A 95 -9.44 -4.79 11.66
CA GLU A 95 -10.61 -4.52 10.80
C GLU A 95 -10.23 -3.84 9.49
N ASN A 96 -9.31 -2.86 9.53
CA ASN A 96 -8.80 -2.22 8.31
C ASN A 96 -8.02 -3.21 7.44
N PHE A 97 -7.17 -4.03 8.04
CA PHE A 97 -6.47 -5.11 7.33
C PHE A 97 -7.46 -6.05 6.62
N ARG A 98 -8.51 -6.50 7.31
CA ARG A 98 -9.54 -7.37 6.73
C ARG A 98 -10.23 -6.71 5.53
N HIS A 99 -10.60 -5.44 5.65
CA HIS A 99 -11.20 -4.70 4.52
C HIS A 99 -10.26 -4.60 3.31
N ILE A 100 -8.95 -4.45 3.53
CA ILE A 100 -7.98 -4.46 2.44
C ILE A 100 -7.95 -5.85 1.77
N CYS A 101 -7.92 -6.92 2.56
CA CYS A 101 -7.98 -8.29 2.02
C CYS A 101 -9.25 -8.54 1.20
N ASP A 102 -10.40 -8.05 1.67
CA ASP A 102 -11.68 -8.17 0.96
C ASP A 102 -11.62 -7.45 -0.40
N LEU A 103 -11.10 -6.21 -0.43
CA LEU A 103 -10.92 -5.44 -1.67
C LEU A 103 -9.97 -6.14 -2.66
N VAL A 104 -8.82 -6.62 -2.17
CA VAL A 104 -7.83 -7.33 -3.00
C VAL A 104 -8.40 -8.62 -3.57
N THR A 105 -9.12 -9.39 -2.76
CA THR A 105 -9.71 -10.67 -3.18
C THR A 105 -10.84 -10.45 -4.18
N ALA A 106 -11.68 -9.43 -3.97
CA ALA A 106 -12.75 -9.08 -4.90
C ALA A 106 -12.22 -8.63 -6.27
N ALA A 107 -11.07 -7.97 -6.33
CA ALA A 107 -10.45 -7.53 -7.59
C ALA A 107 -9.67 -8.64 -8.32
N ALA A 108 -9.41 -9.78 -7.66
CA ALA A 108 -8.67 -10.91 -8.22
C ALA A 108 -9.57 -11.93 -8.94
N GLY A 109 -10.89 -11.83 -8.79
CA GLY A 109 -11.91 -12.59 -9.52
C GLY A 109 -12.36 -11.89 -10.78
#